data_AF-A0AAV3UNA5-F1
#
_entry.id   AF-A0AAV3UNA5-F1
#
_cell.length_a   1.000
_cell.length_b   1.000
_cell.length_c   1.000
_cell.angle_alpha   90.00
_cell.angle_beta   90.00
_cell.angle_gamma   90.00
#
_symmetry.space_group_name_H-M   'P 1'
#
loop_
_entity.id
_entity.type
_entity.pdbx_description
1 polymer ?
#
loop_
_entity_poly.entity_id
_entity_poly.type
_entity_poly.pdbx_seq_one_letter_code
_entity_poly.pdbx_strand_id
1 'polypeptide(L)'
;MARQTVSHDEDGLIYEFTPDIEPVYTAESGESLTVETVDSLGGAVQEDSDFVADVPAEVNGATGPVAVEGAEPGDVLKVEIEDVRVTEDRGRVLTIPGFGLLHDSPTSRNREPE
;
A
#
# COMPACT_ATOMS: atom_id res chain seq x y z
N MET A 1 -19.18 7.75 16.56
CA MET A 1 -19.42 8.60 15.36
C MET A 1 -18.89 7.86 14.16
N ALA A 2 -19.44 8.06 12.96
CA ALA A 2 -18.88 7.48 11.74
C ALA A 2 -17.50 8.12 11.49
N ARG A 3 -16.48 7.32 11.16
CA ARG A 3 -15.17 7.81 10.74
C ARG A 3 -15.22 8.12 9.26
N GLN A 4 -14.50 9.16 8.84
CA GLN A 4 -14.26 9.37 7.42
C GLN A 4 -13.39 8.23 6.88
N THR A 5 -13.73 7.72 5.70
CA THR A 5 -12.92 6.73 4.98
C THR A 5 -12.15 7.42 3.86
N VAL A 6 -10.85 7.14 3.77
CA VAL A 6 -10.00 7.49 2.64
C VAL A 6 -9.71 6.20 1.88
N SER A 7 -10.20 6.11 0.64
CA SER A 7 -10.04 4.94 -0.23
C SER A 7 -8.93 5.15 -1.26
N HIS A 8 -8.45 4.05 -1.81
CA HIS A 8 -7.49 3.97 -2.91
C HIS A 8 -8.16 4.06 -4.30
N ASP A 9 -9.48 4.24 -4.36
CA ASP A 9 -10.23 4.41 -5.60
C ASP A 9 -10.00 5.77 -6.28
N GLU A 10 -10.30 5.83 -7.58
CA GLU A 10 -10.41 6.99 -8.50
C GLU A 10 -9.18 7.91 -8.63
N ASP A 11 -8.49 8.28 -7.55
CA ASP A 11 -7.23 9.04 -7.51
C ASP A 11 -6.44 8.83 -6.19
N GLY A 12 -6.92 7.98 -5.28
CA GLY A 12 -6.36 7.83 -3.94
C GLY A 12 -5.15 6.91 -3.82
N LEU A 13 -4.57 6.44 -4.93
CA LEU A 13 -3.45 5.50 -4.91
C LEU A 13 -2.20 6.14 -5.53
N ILE A 14 -1.18 6.36 -4.71
CA ILE A 14 0.10 6.93 -5.13
C ILE A 14 1.22 5.87 -5.11
N TYR A 15 2.15 5.98 -6.04
CA TYR A 15 3.34 5.12 -6.12
C TYR A 15 4.65 5.86 -5.85
N GLU A 16 4.57 7.18 -5.66
CA GLU A 16 5.70 8.05 -5.30
C GLU A 16 5.23 9.12 -4.31
N PHE A 17 6.09 9.51 -3.37
CA PHE A 17 5.82 10.57 -2.41
C PHE A 17 6.46 11.87 -2.91
N THR A 18 5.70 12.66 -3.68
CA THR A 18 6.12 13.99 -4.15
C THR A 18 5.24 15.09 -3.55
N PRO A 19 5.78 16.32 -3.34
CA PRO A 19 5.03 17.40 -2.68
C PRO A 19 3.94 18.02 -3.56
N ASP A 20 3.94 17.71 -4.87
CA ASP A 20 3.05 18.32 -5.87
C ASP A 20 1.74 17.52 -6.08
N ILE A 21 1.53 16.43 -5.33
CA ILE A 21 0.33 15.61 -5.40
C ILE A 21 -0.79 16.29 -4.60
N GLU A 22 -1.93 16.53 -5.25
CA GLU A 22 -3.11 17.08 -4.57
C GLU A 22 -3.62 16.08 -3.52
N PRO A 23 -3.89 16.52 -2.28
CA PRO A 23 -4.46 15.64 -1.26
C PRO A 23 -5.86 15.18 -1.64
N VAL A 24 -6.13 13.89 -1.49
CA VAL A 24 -7.48 13.32 -1.66
C VAL A 24 -8.38 13.62 -0.45
N TYR A 25 -7.77 14.01 0.67
CA TYR A 25 -8.47 14.41 1.88
C TYR A 25 -7.61 15.34 2.74
N THR A 26 -8.25 16.30 3.42
CA THR A 26 -7.62 17.17 4.42
C THR A 26 -8.26 16.91 5.78
N ALA A 27 -7.47 16.43 6.72
CA ALA A 27 -7.89 16.07 8.08
C ALA A 27 -7.57 17.19 9.08
N GLU A 28 -8.41 17.32 10.11
CA GLU A 28 -8.07 18.13 11.28
C GLU A 28 -7.05 17.40 12.17
N SER A 29 -6.21 18.15 12.90
CA SER A 29 -5.29 17.55 13.88
C SER A 29 -6.07 16.83 14.99
N GLY A 30 -5.80 15.53 15.15
CA GLY A 30 -6.50 14.67 16.12
C GLY A 30 -7.72 13.94 15.57
N GLU A 31 -8.05 14.13 14.28
CA GLU A 31 -9.13 13.40 13.62
C GLU A 31 -8.79 11.90 13.44
N SER A 32 -9.78 11.03 13.65
CA SER A 32 -9.66 9.59 13.39
C SER A 32 -10.21 9.24 12.00
N LEU A 33 -9.37 8.66 11.15
CA LEU A 33 -9.73 8.19 9.81
C LEU A 33 -9.74 6.66 9.72
N THR A 34 -10.49 6.13 8.76
CA THR A 34 -10.31 4.77 8.24
C THR A 34 -9.58 4.89 6.91
N VAL A 35 -8.46 4.20 6.73
CA VAL A 35 -7.73 4.18 5.46
C VAL A 35 -7.88 2.78 4.86
N GLU A 36 -8.46 2.70 3.67
CA GLU A 36 -8.56 1.45 2.92
C GLU A 36 -7.31 1.29 2.06
N THR A 37 -6.68 0.12 2.11
CA THR A 37 -5.42 -0.16 1.42
C THR A 37 -5.58 -1.31 0.45
N VAL A 38 -4.86 -1.26 -0.67
CA VAL A 38 -4.65 -2.40 -1.57
C VAL A 38 -3.39 -3.17 -1.17
N ASP A 39 -3.31 -4.46 -1.52
CA ASP A 39 -2.08 -5.23 -1.32
C ASP A 39 -0.91 -4.65 -2.14
N SER A 40 0.32 -5.01 -1.75
CA SER A 40 1.54 -4.48 -2.37
C SER A 40 1.69 -4.79 -3.86
N LEU A 41 0.92 -5.74 -4.39
CA LEU A 41 0.97 -6.21 -5.77
C LEU A 41 -0.23 -5.70 -6.59
N GLY A 42 -1.05 -4.81 -6.04
CA GLY A 42 -2.22 -4.27 -6.73
C GLY A 42 -3.27 -5.34 -7.05
N GLY A 43 -3.30 -6.43 -6.30
CA GLY A 43 -4.22 -7.53 -6.54
C GLY A 43 -3.77 -8.54 -7.60
N ALA A 44 -2.58 -8.39 -8.20
CA ALA A 44 -2.14 -9.23 -9.32
C ALA A 44 -1.88 -10.71 -8.98
N VAL A 45 -1.60 -11.03 -7.71
CA VAL A 45 -1.31 -12.40 -7.25
C VAL A 45 -2.28 -12.81 -6.17
N GLN A 46 -3.20 -13.71 -6.52
CA GLN A 46 -4.30 -14.17 -5.66
C GLN A 46 -4.23 -15.68 -5.38
N GLU A 47 -3.73 -16.46 -6.31
CA GLU A 47 -3.62 -17.92 -6.23
C GLU A 47 -2.18 -18.39 -6.46
N ASP A 48 -1.89 -19.63 -6.05
CA ASP A 48 -0.55 -20.23 -6.22
C ASP A 48 -0.20 -20.49 -7.71
N SER A 49 -1.21 -20.39 -8.59
CA SER A 49 -1.06 -20.47 -10.04
C SER A 49 -0.66 -19.15 -10.70
N ASP A 50 -0.76 -18.02 -10.00
CA ASP A 50 -0.46 -16.71 -10.57
C ASP A 50 1.05 -16.48 -10.68
N PHE A 51 1.45 -15.72 -11.70
CA PHE A 51 2.86 -15.53 -12.02
C PHE A 51 3.35 -14.15 -11.59
N VAL A 52 4.60 -14.10 -11.11
CA VAL A 52 5.27 -12.83 -10.80
C VAL A 52 5.40 -11.94 -12.05
N ALA A 53 5.46 -12.54 -13.24
CA ALA A 53 5.53 -11.82 -14.50
C ALA A 53 4.28 -10.96 -14.80
N ASP A 54 3.14 -11.30 -14.18
CA ASP A 54 1.88 -10.56 -14.33
C ASP A 54 1.75 -9.41 -13.32
N VAL A 55 2.71 -9.27 -12.38
CA VAL A 55 2.74 -8.17 -11.43
C VAL A 55 3.06 -6.87 -12.18
N PRO A 56 2.29 -5.78 -11.96
CA PRO A 56 2.55 -4.49 -12.60
C PRO A 56 3.92 -3.92 -12.20
N ALA A 57 4.46 -3.04 -13.04
CA ALA A 57 5.75 -2.39 -12.76
C ALA A 57 5.66 -1.48 -11.51
N GLU A 58 4.51 -0.84 -11.32
CA GLU A 58 4.18 -0.03 -10.16
C GLU A 58 3.59 -0.94 -9.07
N VAL A 59 4.31 -1.05 -7.95
CA VAL A 59 3.97 -1.86 -6.79
C VAL A 59 4.03 -1.01 -5.53
N ASN A 60 3.45 -1.50 -4.43
CA ASN A 60 3.38 -0.80 -3.15
C ASN A 60 2.61 0.52 -3.22
N GLY A 61 1.48 0.52 -3.91
CA GLY A 61 0.60 1.69 -3.91
C GLY A 61 0.15 2.05 -2.49
N ALA A 62 0.26 3.33 -2.15
CA ALA A 62 -0.14 3.87 -0.85
C ALA A 62 -1.40 4.71 -0.99
N THR A 63 -2.35 4.53 -0.07
CA THR A 63 -3.59 5.30 -0.07
C THR A 63 -3.34 6.72 0.45
N GLY A 64 -3.76 7.73 -0.31
CA GLY A 64 -3.60 9.14 0.03
C GLY A 64 -3.31 10.02 -1.19
N PRO A 65 -2.60 11.16 -1.02
CA PRO A 65 -2.09 11.69 0.24
C PRO A 65 -3.19 12.34 1.10
N VAL A 66 -3.01 12.28 2.43
CA VAL A 66 -3.87 12.99 3.38
C VAL A 66 -3.12 14.22 3.88
N ALA A 67 -3.66 15.41 3.61
CA ALA A 67 -3.17 16.64 4.20
C ALA A 67 -3.66 16.76 5.65
N VAL A 68 -2.86 17.40 6.51
CA VAL A 68 -3.26 17.74 7.88
C VAL A 68 -3.34 19.25 8.00
N GLU A 69 -4.52 19.76 8.36
CA GLU A 69 -4.76 21.19 8.45
C GLU A 69 -3.78 21.86 9.42
N GLY A 70 -3.11 22.92 8.93
CA GLY A 70 -2.16 23.71 9.71
C GLY A 70 -0.79 23.08 9.95
N ALA A 71 -0.50 21.90 9.39
CA ALA A 71 0.84 21.31 9.46
C ALA A 71 1.83 22.04 8.55
N GLU A 72 2.99 22.42 9.08
CA GLU A 72 4.04 23.16 8.37
C GLU A 72 5.39 22.40 8.36
N PRO A 73 6.31 22.69 7.42
CA PRO A 73 7.64 22.10 7.42
C PRO A 73 8.39 22.37 8.73
N GLY A 74 8.79 21.29 9.41
CA GLY A 74 9.44 21.35 10.74
C GLY A 74 8.59 20.78 11.86
N ASP A 75 7.27 20.63 11.63
CA ASP A 75 6.38 19.94 12.55
C ASP A 75 6.59 18.42 12.53
N VAL A 76 6.01 17.74 13.53
CA VAL A 76 6.01 16.29 13.64
C VAL A 76 4.58 15.76 13.53
N LEU A 77 4.35 14.87 12.57
CA LEU A 77 3.11 14.11 12.49
C LEU A 77 3.18 12.90 13.43
N LYS A 78 2.32 12.88 14.47
CA LYS A 78 2.05 11.68 15.26
C LYS A 78 0.84 10.95 14.66
N VAL A 79 1.05 9.73 14.16
CA VAL A 79 -0.04 8.82 13.76
C VAL A 79 -0.21 7.75 14.83
N GLU A 80 -1.44 7.58 15.32
CA GLU A 80 -1.80 6.49 16.23
C GLU A 80 -2.61 5.45 15.45
N ILE A 81 -2.06 4.24 15.33
CA ILE A 81 -2.76 3.12 14.70
C ILE A 81 -3.65 2.48 15.74
N GLU A 82 -4.94 2.82 15.72
CA GLU A 82 -5.92 2.33 16.68
C GLU A 82 -6.34 0.89 16.42
N ASP A 83 -6.47 0.50 15.15
CA ASP A 83 -6.88 -0.85 14.74
C ASP A 83 -6.39 -1.14 13.30
N VAL A 84 -6.21 -2.42 12.99
CA VAL A 84 -5.90 -2.90 11.63
C VAL A 84 -6.79 -4.09 11.34
N ARG A 85 -7.55 -4.00 10.25
CA ARG A 85 -8.45 -5.07 9.81
C ARG A 85 -8.01 -5.55 8.45
N VAL A 86 -7.75 -6.85 8.35
CA VAL A 86 -7.50 -7.49 7.07
C VAL A 86 -8.85 -7.67 6.38
N THR A 87 -8.94 -7.26 5.12
CA THR A 87 -10.16 -7.37 4.30
C THR A 87 -10.39 -8.78 3.78
N GLU A 88 -9.36 -9.63 3.84
CA GLU A 88 -9.37 -11.01 3.39
C GLU A 88 -8.82 -11.96 4.46
N ASP A 89 -9.28 -13.21 4.44
CA ASP A 89 -8.80 -14.28 5.34
C ASP A 89 -7.42 -14.84 4.95
N ARG A 90 -6.80 -14.31 3.88
CA ARG A 90 -5.57 -14.86 3.29
C ARG A 90 -4.59 -13.74 2.93
N GLY A 91 -3.33 -13.86 3.38
CA GLY A 91 -2.20 -13.06 2.90
C GLY A 91 -1.42 -13.78 1.77
N ARG A 92 -0.49 -13.08 1.13
CA ARG A 92 0.37 -13.63 0.06
C ARG A 92 1.84 -13.43 0.41
N VAL A 93 2.68 -14.41 0.08
CA VAL A 93 4.13 -14.37 0.26
C VAL A 93 4.77 -14.81 -1.04
N LEU A 94 5.72 -14.02 -1.53
CA LEU A 94 6.38 -14.26 -2.80
C LEU A 94 7.89 -14.38 -2.61
N THR A 95 8.50 -15.30 -3.34
CA THR A 95 9.95 -15.33 -3.55
C THR A 95 10.26 -15.01 -5.01
N ILE A 96 11.01 -13.93 -5.23
CA ILE A 96 11.30 -13.44 -6.57
C ILE A 96 12.79 -13.72 -6.85
N PRO A 97 13.13 -14.45 -7.91
CA PRO A 97 14.53 -14.65 -8.30
C PRO A 97 15.26 -13.31 -8.43
N GLY A 98 16.47 -13.21 -7.85
CA GLY A 98 17.22 -11.95 -7.87
C GLY A 98 16.80 -10.91 -6.80
N PHE A 99 15.78 -11.19 -5.98
CA PHE A 99 15.31 -10.29 -4.94
C PHE A 99 15.31 -10.96 -3.55
N GLY A 100 15.61 -10.16 -2.52
CA GLY A 100 15.64 -10.61 -1.13
C GLY A 100 16.90 -11.38 -0.74
N LEU A 101 16.92 -11.88 0.50
CA LEU A 101 18.12 -12.47 1.11
C LEU A 101 18.57 -13.78 0.45
N LEU A 102 17.64 -14.50 -0.19
CA LEU A 102 17.90 -15.80 -0.82
C LEU A 102 18.04 -15.69 -2.34
N HIS A 103 18.31 -14.51 -2.90
CA HIS A 103 18.35 -14.26 -4.34
C HIS A 103 19.28 -15.21 -5.14
N ASP A 104 20.33 -15.73 -4.50
CA ASP A 104 21.28 -16.69 -5.10
C ASP A 104 20.89 -18.17 -4.91
N SER A 105 19.80 -18.45 -4.20
CA SER A 105 19.38 -19.83 -3.94
C SER A 105 18.74 -20.44 -5.19
N PRO A 106 19.11 -21.66 -5.60
CA PRO A 106 18.43 -22.35 -6.70
C PRO A 106 16.95 -22.67 -6.38
N THR A 107 16.52 -22.53 -5.12
CA THR A 107 15.15 -22.79 -4.66
C THR A 107 14.31 -21.53 -4.42
N SER A 108 14.84 -20.31 -4.63
CA SER A 108 14.13 -19.05 -4.33
C SER A 108 13.17 -18.61 -5.43
N ARG A 109 12.51 -19.55 -6.12
CA ARG A 109 11.70 -19.25 -7.30
C ARG A 109 10.23 -19.51 -7.02
N ASN A 110 9.41 -18.48 -7.21
CA ASN A 110 8.00 -18.66 -7.53
C ASN A 110 7.84 -19.32 -8.92
N ARG A 111 6.63 -19.78 -9.23
CA ARG A 111 6.31 -20.32 -10.56
C ARG A 111 6.52 -19.23 -11.62
N GLU A 112 7.16 -19.59 -12.73
CA GLU A 112 7.35 -18.75 -13.92
C GLU A 112 6.64 -19.42 -15.10
N PRO A 113 6.06 -18.66 -16.05
CA PRO A 113 5.48 -19.24 -17.26
C PRO A 113 6.59 -19.87 -18.13
N GLU A 114 6.28 -20.99 -18.81
CA GLU A 114 7.20 -21.66 -19.75
C GLU A 114 7.42 -20.87 -21.04
#